data_AF-A0A2X3FAR8-F1
#
_entry.id   AF-A0A2X3FAR8-F1
#
_cell.length_a   1.000
_cell.length_b   1.000
_cell.length_c   1.000
_cell.angle_alpha   90.00
_cell.angle_beta   90.00
_cell.angle_gamma   90.00
#
_symmetry.space_group_name_H-M   'P 1'
#
loop_
_entity.id
_entity.type
_entity.pdbx_description
1 polymer ?
#
loop_
_entity_poly.entity_id
_entity_poly.type
_entity_poly.pdbx_seq_one_letter_code
_entity_poly.pdbx_strand_id
1 'polypeptide(L)'
;MRLLGPLRQTSQVEISRTDARILGIAAPLRMSGNLQGTPGIRLISPFAELELSGGTIVAQRHIHMSPLDALILRVSHGDSVAVAIEGSDRRLIFDNVAVRVAPDMRLEMHIDTDEANAAGADAAQAWATLVTKP
;
A
#
# COMPACT_ATOMS: atom_id res chain seq x y z
N MET A 1 -15.94 -1.85 -1.53
CA MET A 1 -15.08 -0.98 -2.37
C MET A 1 -15.30 0.47 -1.96
N ARG A 2 -14.23 1.27 -1.86
CA ARG A 2 -14.29 2.73 -1.65
C ARG A 2 -13.58 3.43 -2.81
N LEU A 3 -14.08 4.60 -3.22
CA LEU A 3 -13.41 5.45 -4.21
C LEU A 3 -12.51 6.45 -3.47
N LEU A 4 -11.27 6.60 -3.94
CA LEU A 4 -10.30 7.55 -3.42
C LEU A 4 -10.13 8.71 -4.40
N GLY A 5 -10.37 9.93 -3.92
CA GLY A 5 -10.18 11.15 -4.68
C GLY A 5 -8.77 11.75 -4.52
N PRO A 6 -8.43 12.78 -5.32
CA PRO A 6 -9.19 13.27 -6.47
C PRO A 6 -9.13 12.30 -7.66
N LEU A 7 -9.88 12.60 -8.73
CA LEU A 7 -9.77 11.86 -9.99
C LEU A 7 -8.34 11.91 -10.53
N ARG A 8 -7.93 10.83 -11.18
CA ARG A 8 -6.58 10.66 -11.74
C ARG A 8 -6.66 10.37 -13.24
N GLN A 9 -5.51 10.46 -13.92
CA GLN A 9 -5.41 10.22 -15.36
C GLN A 9 -5.67 8.77 -15.78
N THR A 10 -5.54 7.82 -14.85
CA THR A 10 -5.77 6.40 -15.12
C THR A 10 -6.47 5.76 -13.93
N SER A 11 -7.50 4.94 -14.22
CA SER A 11 -8.20 4.16 -13.21
C SER A 11 -7.28 3.07 -12.66
N GLN A 12 -7.22 2.96 -11.34
CA GLN A 12 -6.46 1.94 -10.62
C GLN A 12 -7.36 1.30 -9.58
N VAL A 13 -7.27 -0.02 -9.45
CA VAL A 13 -8.01 -0.79 -8.45
C VAL A 13 -7.01 -1.54 -7.59
N GLU A 14 -6.99 -1.21 -6.31
CA GLU A 14 -6.16 -1.87 -5.31
C GLU A 14 -7.04 -2.85 -4.54
N ILE A 15 -6.61 -4.12 -4.52
CA ILE A 15 -7.30 -5.20 -3.81
C ILE A 15 -6.31 -5.95 -2.93
N SER A 16 -6.79 -6.57 -1.85
CA SER A 16 -5.96 -7.47 -1.04
C SER A 16 -5.65 -8.76 -1.79
N ARG A 17 -4.67 -9.54 -1.32
CA ARG A 17 -4.45 -10.90 -1.87
C ARG A 17 -5.64 -11.81 -1.60
N THR A 18 -6.34 -11.62 -0.47
CA THR A 18 -7.58 -12.32 -0.16
C THR A 18 -8.66 -12.02 -1.21
N ASP A 19 -8.90 -10.75 -1.52
CA ASP A 19 -9.88 -10.33 -2.54
C ASP A 19 -9.52 -10.87 -3.93
N ALA A 20 -8.24 -10.82 -4.30
CA ALA A 20 -7.75 -11.35 -5.58
C ALA A 20 -8.11 -12.83 -5.76
N ARG A 21 -7.97 -13.63 -4.68
CA ARG A 21 -8.37 -15.05 -4.70
C ARG A 21 -9.88 -15.22 -4.83
N ILE A 22 -10.67 -14.46 -4.09
CA ILE A 22 -12.14 -14.52 -4.14
C ILE A 22 -12.66 -14.18 -5.54
N LEU A 23 -12.05 -13.17 -6.17
CA LEU A 23 -12.43 -12.69 -7.50
C LEU A 23 -11.86 -13.54 -8.64
N GLY A 24 -10.92 -14.45 -8.36
CA GLY A 24 -10.23 -15.22 -9.40
C GLY A 24 -9.30 -14.37 -10.27
N ILE A 25 -8.81 -13.24 -9.76
CA ILE A 25 -7.95 -12.30 -10.48
C ILE A 25 -6.50 -12.52 -10.06
N ALA A 26 -5.61 -12.78 -11.03
CA ALA A 26 -4.17 -12.88 -10.79
C ALA A 26 -3.52 -11.48 -10.68
N ALA A 27 -3.97 -10.68 -9.71
CA ALA A 27 -3.48 -9.31 -9.51
C ALA A 27 -2.01 -9.32 -9.00
N PRO A 28 -1.08 -8.64 -9.69
CA PRO A 28 0.32 -8.61 -9.27
C PRO A 28 0.54 -7.62 -8.11
N LEU A 29 1.58 -7.87 -7.30
CA LEU A 29 2.06 -6.92 -6.29
C LEU A 29 2.77 -5.75 -7.00
N ARG A 30 2.29 -4.52 -6.81
CA ARG A 30 2.82 -3.33 -7.50
C ARG A 30 2.76 -2.07 -6.64
N MET A 31 3.67 -1.15 -6.92
CA MET A 31 3.53 0.24 -6.50
C MET A 31 2.42 0.95 -7.29
N SER A 32 1.70 1.85 -6.62
CA SER A 32 0.68 2.70 -7.25
C SER A 32 1.25 3.45 -8.47
N GLY A 33 0.53 3.38 -9.60
CA GLY A 33 0.93 3.91 -10.90
C GLY A 33 1.65 2.89 -11.82
N ASN A 34 2.16 1.77 -11.29
CA ASN A 34 2.78 0.72 -12.12
C ASN A 34 1.74 -0.28 -12.62
N LEU A 35 0.98 0.14 -13.64
CA LEU A 35 -0.20 -0.58 -14.14
C LEU A 35 0.01 -1.38 -15.43
N GLN A 36 1.20 -1.33 -16.03
CA GLN A 36 1.45 -2.04 -17.28
C GLN A 36 1.34 -3.55 -17.09
N GLY A 37 0.60 -4.20 -18.00
CA GLY A 37 0.39 -5.66 -18.00
C GLY A 37 -0.42 -6.18 -16.81
N THR A 38 -1.15 -5.30 -16.12
CA THR A 38 -2.02 -5.70 -15.00
C THR A 38 -3.37 -6.19 -15.52
N PRO A 39 -4.02 -7.15 -14.82
CA PRO A 39 -5.33 -7.63 -15.22
C PRO A 39 -6.40 -6.54 -15.08
N GLY A 40 -7.44 -6.69 -15.88
CA GLY A 40 -8.66 -5.90 -15.82
C GLY A 40 -9.55 -6.25 -14.62
N ILE A 41 -10.62 -5.47 -14.46
CA ILE A 41 -11.71 -5.76 -13.53
C ILE A 41 -12.97 -5.00 -13.97
N ARG A 42 -14.12 -5.58 -13.66
CA ARG A 42 -15.42 -4.99 -13.93
C ARG A 42 -15.93 -4.25 -12.71
N LEU A 43 -16.19 -2.96 -12.88
CA LEU A 43 -16.72 -2.08 -11.85
C LEU A 43 -18.21 -1.90 -12.07
N ILE A 44 -19.01 -2.24 -11.06
CA ILE A 44 -20.47 -2.17 -11.13
C ILE A 44 -20.96 -1.21 -10.05
N SER A 45 -21.82 -0.29 -10.45
CA SER A 45 -22.57 0.60 -9.57
C SER A 45 -24.06 0.48 -9.87
N PRO A 46 -24.96 1.02 -9.02
CA PRO A 46 -26.38 1.06 -9.32
C PRO A 46 -26.76 1.79 -10.62
N PHE A 47 -25.86 2.60 -11.18
CA PHE A 47 -26.15 3.46 -12.34
C PHE A 47 -25.46 3.00 -13.63
N ALA A 48 -24.35 2.29 -13.53
CA ALA A 48 -23.53 1.90 -14.67
C ALA A 48 -22.55 0.78 -14.33
N GLU A 49 -22.08 0.13 -15.38
CA GLU A 49 -20.99 -0.84 -15.36
C GLU A 49 -19.85 -0.34 -16.27
N LEU A 50 -18.61 -0.58 -15.84
CA LEU A 50 -17.40 -0.25 -16.58
C LEU A 50 -16.43 -1.42 -16.52
N GLU A 51 -16.00 -1.91 -17.67
CA GLU A 51 -14.94 -2.91 -17.76
C GLU A 51 -13.59 -2.22 -18.00
N LEU A 52 -12.65 -2.43 -17.07
CA LEU A 52 -11.26 -2.02 -17.23
C LEU A 52 -10.48 -3.16 -17.86
N SER A 53 -9.73 -2.88 -18.93
CA SER A 53 -8.83 -3.86 -19.57
C SER A 53 -7.55 -4.12 -18.78
N GLY A 54 -7.23 -3.24 -17.83
CA GLY A 54 -6.09 -3.32 -16.92
C GLY A 54 -6.23 -2.32 -15.77
N GLY A 55 -5.34 -2.38 -14.79
CA GLY A 55 -5.29 -1.44 -13.67
C GLY A 55 -5.48 -2.09 -12.29
N THR A 56 -5.67 -3.41 -12.22
CA THR A 56 -5.89 -4.12 -10.94
C THR A 56 -4.59 -4.64 -10.35
N ILE A 57 -4.30 -4.26 -9.11
CA ILE A 57 -3.06 -4.62 -8.40
C ILE A 57 -3.35 -5.03 -6.95
N VAL A 58 -2.42 -5.80 -6.38
CA VAL A 58 -2.23 -5.84 -4.93
C VAL A 58 -1.24 -4.73 -4.58
N ALA A 59 -1.61 -3.85 -3.65
CA ALA A 59 -0.77 -2.73 -3.27
C ALA A 59 0.51 -3.22 -2.59
N GLN A 60 1.67 -2.79 -3.09
CA GLN A 60 2.94 -3.01 -2.42
C GLN A 60 3.08 -2.04 -1.24
N ARG A 61 3.39 -2.56 -0.04
CA ARG A 61 3.65 -1.75 1.14
C ARG A 61 4.73 -0.70 0.93
N HIS A 62 4.48 0.50 1.43
CA HIS A 62 5.39 1.63 1.30
C HIS A 62 5.18 2.68 2.38
N ILE A 63 6.14 3.58 2.53
CA ILE A 63 6.05 4.73 3.42
C ILE A 63 6.09 5.99 2.57
N HIS A 64 5.10 6.85 2.74
CA HIS A 64 5.15 8.23 2.27
C HIS A 64 5.91 9.08 3.27
N MET A 65 6.76 9.98 2.79
CA MET A 65 7.56 10.89 3.61
C MET A 65 7.70 12.25 2.93
N SER A 66 7.71 13.33 3.71
CA SER A 66 8.23 14.60 3.21
C SER A 66 9.76 14.56 3.12
N PRO A 67 10.41 15.48 2.37
CA PRO A 67 11.88 15.57 2.36
C PRO A 67 12.50 15.78 3.74
N LEU A 68 11.79 16.47 4.65
CA LEU A 68 12.24 16.68 6.02
C LEU A 68 12.18 15.38 6.83
N ASP A 69 11.09 14.62 6.72
CA ASP A 69 10.95 13.32 7.41
C ASP A 69 12.04 12.35 6.95
N ALA A 70 12.28 12.29 5.64
CA ALA A 70 13.33 11.47 5.04
C ALA A 70 14.72 11.84 5.58
N LEU A 71 15.01 13.13 5.71
CA LEU A 71 16.27 13.63 6.29
C LEU A 71 16.40 13.24 7.78
N ILE A 72 15.35 13.43 8.58
CA ILE A 72 15.33 13.10 10.01
C ILE A 72 15.55 11.60 10.22
N LEU A 73 14.86 10.78 9.41
CA LEU A 73 14.92 9.33 9.47
C LEU A 73 16.11 8.73 8.71
N ARG A 74 16.91 9.57 8.05
CA ARG A 74 18.13 9.21 7.30
C ARG A 74 17.88 8.16 6.21
N VAL A 75 16.80 8.34 5.46
CA VAL A 75 16.42 7.52 4.31
C VAL A 75 16.20 8.40 3.09
N SER A 76 16.27 7.79 1.90
CA SER A 76 16.10 8.45 0.62
C SER A 76 14.92 7.88 -0.16
N HIS A 77 14.43 8.64 -1.15
CA HIS A 77 13.45 8.12 -2.10
C HIS A 77 13.99 6.87 -2.80
N GLY A 78 13.18 5.82 -2.86
CA GLY A 78 13.56 4.55 -3.49
C GLY A 78 14.31 3.59 -2.58
N ASP A 79 14.66 3.99 -1.36
CA ASP A 79 15.23 3.07 -0.37
C ASP A 79 14.22 1.98 -0.01
N SER A 80 14.76 0.83 0.40
CA SER A 80 13.99 -0.28 0.95
C SER A 80 14.41 -0.50 2.40
N VAL A 81 13.45 -0.39 3.31
CA VAL A 81 13.66 -0.40 4.76
C VAL A 81 12.88 -1.52 5.43
N ALA A 82 13.24 -1.83 6.67
CA ALA A 82 12.44 -2.67 7.55
C ALA A 82 11.67 -1.82 8.55
N VAL A 83 10.42 -2.20 8.82
CA VAL A 83 9.52 -1.50 9.75
C VAL A 83 8.98 -2.50 10.76
N ALA A 84 9.21 -2.23 12.05
CA ALA A 84 8.58 -2.99 13.12
C ALA A 84 7.21 -2.39 13.44
N ILE A 85 6.18 -3.22 13.52
CA ILE A 85 4.90 -2.88 14.12
C ILE A 85 4.88 -3.44 15.54
N GLU A 86 4.67 -2.56 16.52
CA GLU A 86 4.72 -2.87 17.95
C GLU A 86 3.39 -2.59 18.65
N GLY A 87 3.30 -2.87 19.95
CA GLY A 87 2.11 -2.63 20.78
C GLY A 87 1.02 -3.72 20.73
N SER A 88 1.08 -4.62 19.75
CA SER A 88 0.15 -5.75 19.61
C SER A 88 0.83 -7.10 19.91
N ASP A 89 0.05 -8.09 20.34
CA ASP A 89 0.50 -9.50 20.44
C ASP A 89 0.84 -10.10 19.07
N ARG A 90 0.38 -9.46 18.00
CA ARG A 90 0.70 -9.81 16.61
C ARG A 90 1.88 -9.02 16.02
N ARG A 91 2.69 -8.37 16.87
CA ARG A 91 3.86 -7.60 16.44
C ARG A 91 4.74 -8.40 15.47
N LEU A 92 5.26 -7.71 14.47
CA LEU A 92 6.16 -8.29 13.48
C LEU A 92 7.00 -7.20 12.81
N ILE A 93 7.99 -7.63 12.03
CA ILE A 93 8.80 -6.75 11.20
C ILE A 93 8.44 -6.99 9.74
N PHE A 94 7.98 -5.93 9.07
CA PHE A 94 7.88 -5.90 7.62
C PHE A 94 9.24 -5.52 7.04
N ASP A 95 9.90 -6.46 6.36
CA ASP A 95 11.09 -6.14 5.56
C ASP A 95 10.68 -5.59 4.17
N ASN A 96 11.64 -5.10 3.40
CA ASN A 96 11.45 -4.67 2.02
C ASN A 96 10.29 -3.65 1.82
N VAL A 97 10.19 -2.65 2.68
CA VAL A 97 9.20 -1.57 2.60
C VAL A 97 9.76 -0.41 1.80
N ALA A 98 9.09 -0.03 0.71
CA ALA A 98 9.59 1.03 -0.17
C ALA A 98 9.40 2.42 0.44
N VAL A 99 10.41 3.28 0.35
CA VAL A 99 10.35 4.68 0.78
C VAL A 99 10.00 5.57 -0.42
N ARG A 100 8.95 6.38 -0.27
CA ARG A 100 8.52 7.37 -1.26
C ARG A 100 8.60 8.76 -0.63
N VAL A 101 9.48 9.59 -1.18
CA VAL A 101 9.63 10.97 -0.74
C VAL A 101 9.06 11.91 -1.80
N ALA A 102 8.19 12.84 -1.38
CA ALA A 102 7.72 13.97 -2.19
C ALA A 102 7.26 15.14 -1.28
N PRO A 103 7.28 16.40 -1.75
CA PRO A 103 6.93 17.57 -0.92
C PRO A 103 5.49 17.57 -0.38
N ASP A 104 4.56 16.91 -1.08
CA ASP A 104 3.14 16.82 -0.75
C ASP A 104 2.79 15.56 0.08
N MET A 105 3.78 14.72 0.38
CA MET A 105 3.62 13.52 1.20
C MET A 105 3.76 13.83 2.69
N ARG A 106 3.01 13.09 3.50
CA ARG A 106 3.13 13.08 4.97
C ARG A 106 3.69 11.75 5.40
N LEU A 107 4.39 11.73 6.53
CA LEU A 107 4.90 10.51 7.14
C LEU A 107 3.75 9.53 7.45
N GLU A 108 3.61 8.50 6.62
CA GLU A 108 2.54 7.52 6.72
C GLU A 108 2.95 6.20 6.05
N MET A 109 2.79 5.08 6.75
CA MET A 109 2.99 3.75 6.17
C MET A 109 1.67 3.23 5.61
N HIS A 110 1.67 2.83 4.34
CA HIS A 110 0.54 2.27 3.63
C HIS A 110 0.74 0.76 3.51
N ILE A 111 -0.17 -0.01 4.12
CA ILE A 111 -0.27 -1.46 4.06
C ILE A 111 -1.71 -1.85 3.74
N ASP A 112 -1.91 -3.02 3.13
CA ASP A 112 -3.26 -3.50 2.86
C ASP A 112 -3.92 -4.13 4.11
N THR A 113 -5.19 -4.52 3.97
CA THR A 113 -5.94 -5.12 5.08
C THR A 113 -5.42 -6.49 5.50
N ASP A 114 -4.86 -7.29 4.58
CA ASP A 114 -4.25 -8.58 4.92
C ASP A 114 -3.00 -8.36 5.79
N GLU A 115 -2.16 -7.41 5.41
CA GLU A 115 -0.96 -7.02 6.15
C GLU A 115 -1.29 -6.40 7.51
N ALA A 116 -2.26 -5.49 7.58
CA ALA A 116 -2.71 -4.87 8.83
C ALA A 116 -3.24 -5.93 9.82
N ASN A 117 -4.09 -6.85 9.35
CA ASN A 117 -4.59 -7.96 10.15
C ASN A 117 -3.46 -8.89 10.60
N ALA A 118 -2.46 -9.14 9.75
CA ALA A 118 -1.33 -9.99 10.08
C ALA A 118 -0.51 -9.42 11.25
N ALA A 119 -0.28 -8.10 11.24
CA ALA A 119 0.51 -7.37 12.24
C ALA A 119 -0.29 -6.87 13.46
N GLY A 120 -1.63 -6.96 13.42
CA GLY A 120 -2.50 -6.34 14.42
C GLY A 120 -2.32 -4.81 14.48
N ALA A 121 -2.15 -4.18 13.32
CA ALA A 121 -1.85 -2.76 13.18
C ALA A 121 -3.07 -1.85 13.45
N ASP A 122 -4.27 -2.44 13.57
CA ASP A 122 -5.52 -1.78 13.94
C ASP A 122 -5.72 -1.67 15.46
N ALA A 123 -4.84 -2.27 16.27
CA ALA A 123 -4.88 -2.13 17.72
C ALA A 123 -4.62 -0.67 18.13
N ALA A 124 -5.39 -0.16 19.11
CA ALA A 124 -5.33 1.24 19.52
C ALA A 124 -3.93 1.68 20.01
N GLN A 125 -3.16 0.74 20.53
CA GLN A 125 -1.81 0.94 21.03
C GLN A 125 -0.72 0.60 20.00
N ALA A 126 -1.08 0.25 18.76
CA ALA A 126 -0.12 -0.10 17.73
C ALA A 126 0.66 1.14 17.25
N TRP A 127 1.97 0.97 17.04
CA TRP A 127 2.85 2.01 16.51
C TRP A 127 3.97 1.39 15.69
N ALA A 128 4.65 2.19 14.88
CA ALA A 128 5.65 1.71 13.93
C ALA A 128 7.01 2.38 14.11
N THR A 129 8.09 1.62 13.93
CA THR A 129 9.47 2.12 13.91
C THR A 129 10.23 1.64 12.70
N LEU A 130 11.10 2.50 12.17
CA LEU A 130 12.14 2.03 11.26
C LEU A 130 13.14 1.19 12.05
N VAL A 131 13.41 -0.01 11.56
CA VAL A 131 14.44 -0.88 12.14
C VAL A 131 15.79 -0.39 11.63
N THR A 132 16.61 0.15 12.53
CA THR A 132 18.00 0.50 12.19
C THR A 132 18.80 -0.77 11.99
N LYS A 133 19.43 -0.92 10.82
CA LYS A 133 20.46 -1.95 10.66
C LYS A 133 21.61 -1.61 11.61
N PRO A 134 22.09 -2.58 12.41
CA PRO A 134 23.20 -2.38 13.35
C PRO A 134 24.49 -1.92 12.64
#